data_AF-A0A0J1CR25-F1
#
_entry.id   AF-A0A0J1CR25-F1
#
_cell.length_a   1.000
_cell.length_b   1.000
_cell.length_c   1.000
_cell.angle_alpha   90.00
_cell.angle_beta   90.00
_cell.angle_gamma   90.00
#
_symmetry.space_group_name_H-M   'P 1'
#
loop_
_entity.id
_entity.type
_entity.pdbx_description
1 polymer ?
#
loop_
_entity_poly.entity_id
_entity_poly.type
_entity_poly.pdbx_seq_one_letter_code
_entity_poly.pdbx_strand_id
1 'polypeptide(L)'
;MLNSTPALTAPLTPAVQHLVDAAVHRSVSDTTKKNGYMRCADYAIVGARVLALLTHLAYRPIAGGEVMDFGGRDLFVLCSPRERRRNAKHLSQLSRYHCWIEAEHAQADGASRTEVIDFTVRHNHLVAREVGRPFTRADQRFLWVWEDEDIVAPELRDHPAFSKQGPRWRWEERDCTNLLHAYEKERPHYFNRQVSQALNLLADQVENGEPLIQY
;
A
#
# COMPACT_ATOMS: atom_id res chain seq x y z
N MET A 1 8.20 -29.25 11.13
CA MET A 1 8.04 -28.02 10.32
C MET A 1 8.66 -28.32 8.98
N LEU A 2 7.89 -28.30 7.90
CA LEU A 2 8.45 -28.44 6.55
C LEU A 2 9.17 -27.12 6.24
N ASN A 3 10.51 -27.17 6.22
CA ASN A 3 11.35 -26.10 5.71
C ASN A 3 11.06 -25.93 4.22
N SER A 4 10.02 -25.16 3.91
CA SER A 4 9.69 -24.81 2.54
C SER A 4 10.64 -23.69 2.13
N THR A 5 11.34 -23.86 1.01
CA THR A 5 12.11 -22.77 0.39
C THR A 5 11.14 -21.67 -0.05
N PRO A 6 11.47 -20.38 0.12
CA PRO A 6 10.61 -19.31 -0.40
C PRO A 6 10.41 -19.49 -1.91
N ALA A 7 9.20 -19.20 -2.39
CA ALA A 7 8.87 -19.28 -3.81
C ALA A 7 9.63 -18.23 -4.63
N LEU A 8 9.90 -17.07 -4.02
CA LEU A 8 10.60 -15.94 -4.63
C LEU A 8 11.65 -15.39 -3.68
N THR A 9 12.81 -15.02 -4.22
CA THR A 9 13.85 -14.30 -3.48
C THR A 9 13.50 -12.82 -3.40
N ALA A 10 13.58 -12.24 -2.21
CA ALA A 10 13.43 -10.81 -1.99
C ALA A 10 14.79 -10.10 -2.01
N PRO A 11 14.85 -8.81 -2.42
CA PRO A 11 13.75 -8.00 -2.95
C PRO A 11 13.27 -8.48 -4.32
N LEU A 12 11.97 -8.30 -4.60
CA LEU A 12 11.38 -8.76 -5.86
C LEU A 12 11.84 -7.87 -7.02
N THR A 13 12.08 -8.47 -8.20
CA THR A 13 12.42 -7.71 -9.40
C THR A 13 11.20 -6.90 -9.90
N PRO A 14 11.40 -5.77 -10.60
CA PRO A 14 10.28 -4.96 -11.11
C PRO A 14 9.25 -5.76 -11.92
N ALA A 15 9.71 -6.71 -12.75
CA ALA A 15 8.84 -7.61 -13.49
C ALA A 15 7.87 -8.39 -12.58
N VAL A 16 8.39 -8.95 -11.48
CA VAL A 16 7.59 -9.70 -10.51
C VAL A 16 6.69 -8.76 -9.70
N GLN A 17 7.15 -7.56 -9.35
CA GLN A 17 6.34 -6.55 -8.68
C GLN A 17 5.09 -6.22 -9.49
N HIS A 18 5.22 -6.06 -10.81
CA HIS A 18 4.07 -5.83 -11.71
C HIS A 18 3.06 -6.99 -11.71
N LEU A 19 3.53 -8.24 -11.66
CA LEU A 19 2.64 -9.41 -11.59
C LEU A 19 1.90 -9.45 -10.24
N VAL A 20 2.62 -9.25 -9.14
CA VAL A 20 2.01 -9.19 -7.80
C VAL A 20 0.98 -8.08 -7.72
N ASP A 21 1.31 -6.88 -8.21
CA ASP A 21 0.39 -5.75 -8.27
C ASP A 21 -0.89 -6.09 -9.03
N ALA A 22 -0.77 -6.64 -10.25
CA ALA A 22 -1.91 -7.00 -11.07
C ALA A 22 -2.81 -8.05 -10.37
N ALA A 23 -2.20 -9.07 -9.77
CA ALA A 23 -2.91 -10.13 -9.06
C ALA A 23 -3.62 -9.62 -7.80
N VAL A 24 -2.93 -8.82 -6.97
CA VAL A 24 -3.52 -8.19 -5.77
C VAL A 24 -4.65 -7.25 -6.18
N HIS A 25 -4.43 -6.40 -7.19
CA HIS A 25 -5.47 -5.50 -7.69
C HIS A 25 -6.71 -6.25 -8.10
N ARG A 26 -6.59 -7.25 -8.98
CA ARG A 26 -7.73 -8.04 -9.47
C ARG A 26 -8.49 -8.74 -8.35
N SER A 27 -7.77 -9.35 -7.38
CA SER A 27 -8.44 -9.98 -6.23
C SER A 27 -9.35 -8.99 -5.48
N VAL A 28 -8.82 -7.80 -5.15
CA VAL A 28 -9.56 -6.79 -4.41
C VAL A 28 -10.62 -6.08 -5.27
N SER A 29 -10.31 -5.75 -6.53
CA SER A 29 -11.21 -5.00 -7.41
C SER A 29 -12.43 -5.84 -7.83
N ASP A 30 -12.24 -7.11 -8.17
CA ASP A 30 -13.30 -7.97 -8.72
C ASP A 30 -14.40 -8.26 -7.69
N THR A 31 -14.06 -8.15 -6.40
CA THR A 31 -14.97 -8.38 -5.29
C THR A 31 -15.56 -7.11 -4.69
N THR A 32 -15.23 -5.94 -5.25
CA THR A 32 -15.64 -4.63 -4.71
C THR A 32 -16.29 -3.74 -5.76
N LYS A 33 -17.10 -2.78 -5.30
CA LYS A 33 -17.64 -1.74 -6.18
C LYS A 33 -16.55 -0.69 -6.45
N LYS A 34 -16.60 -0.02 -7.59
CA LYS A 34 -15.69 1.07 -7.99
C LYS A 34 -14.22 0.63 -8.18
N ASN A 35 -13.98 -0.56 -8.71
CA ASN A 35 -12.63 -1.03 -9.06
C ASN A 35 -11.62 -0.98 -7.88
N GLY A 36 -12.06 -1.29 -6.65
CA GLY A 36 -11.20 -1.23 -5.47
C GLY A 36 -10.91 0.17 -4.93
N TYR A 37 -11.53 1.23 -5.45
CA TYR A 37 -11.44 2.57 -4.85
C TYR A 37 -11.93 2.57 -3.39
N MET A 38 -11.27 3.32 -2.52
CA MET A 38 -11.53 3.38 -1.05
C MET A 38 -11.32 2.05 -0.31
N ARG A 39 -10.43 1.19 -0.81
CA ARG A 39 -10.10 -0.11 -0.22
C ARG A 39 -8.64 -0.26 0.22
N CYS A 40 -7.93 0.83 0.54
CA CYS A 40 -6.50 0.79 0.92
C CYS A 40 -6.17 -0.27 1.99
N ALA A 41 -7.03 -0.44 2.99
CA ALA A 41 -6.90 -1.51 3.99
C ALA A 41 -6.86 -2.91 3.38
N ASP A 42 -7.74 -3.21 2.42
CA ASP A 42 -7.81 -4.53 1.78
C ASP A 42 -6.54 -4.78 0.94
N TYR A 43 -6.08 -3.78 0.18
CA TYR A 43 -4.85 -3.89 -0.60
C TYR A 43 -3.62 -4.11 0.28
N ALA A 44 -3.47 -3.35 1.36
CA ALA A 44 -2.34 -3.48 2.27
C ALA A 44 -2.32 -4.87 2.93
N ILE A 45 -3.46 -5.36 3.42
CA ILE A 45 -3.56 -6.67 4.08
C ILE A 45 -3.31 -7.81 3.09
N VAL A 46 -4.00 -7.80 1.94
CA VAL A 46 -3.88 -8.87 0.94
C VAL A 46 -2.47 -8.89 0.37
N GLY A 47 -1.94 -7.72 -0.01
CA GLY A 47 -0.59 -7.58 -0.53
C GLY A 47 0.47 -8.06 0.44
N ALA A 48 0.40 -7.64 1.72
CA ALA A 48 1.37 -8.07 2.73
C ALA A 48 1.36 -9.59 2.93
N ARG A 49 0.19 -10.22 2.96
CA ARG A 49 0.07 -11.67 3.10
C ARG A 49 0.59 -12.43 1.88
N VAL A 50 0.26 -11.97 0.66
CA VAL A 50 0.78 -12.55 -0.59
C VAL A 50 2.30 -12.48 -0.60
N LEU A 51 2.87 -11.31 -0.30
CA LEU A 51 4.31 -11.11 -0.27
C LEU A 51 5.01 -11.97 0.78
N ALA A 52 4.45 -12.05 1.99
CA ALA A 52 4.97 -12.91 3.04
C ALA A 52 4.95 -14.41 2.65
N LEU A 53 3.90 -14.87 1.98
CA LEU A 53 3.82 -16.25 1.49
C LEU A 53 4.84 -16.54 0.38
N LEU A 54 5.07 -15.59 -0.52
CA LEU A 54 6.01 -15.77 -1.64
C LEU A 54 7.47 -15.73 -1.20
N THR A 55 7.80 -14.84 -0.26
CA THR A 55 9.19 -14.50 0.10
C THR A 55 9.64 -15.05 1.45
N HIS A 56 8.71 -15.48 2.29
CA HIS A 56 8.91 -15.79 3.71
C HIS A 56 9.43 -14.62 4.57
N LEU A 57 9.34 -13.37 4.07
CA LEU A 57 9.66 -12.17 4.83
C LEU A 57 8.41 -11.57 5.52
N ALA A 58 8.67 -10.80 6.58
CA ALA A 58 7.63 -10.10 7.32
C ALA A 58 7.23 -8.78 6.64
N TYR A 59 6.24 -8.84 5.76
CA TYR A 59 5.56 -7.67 5.22
C TYR A 59 4.45 -7.21 6.18
N ARG A 60 4.51 -5.96 6.63
CA ARG A 60 3.58 -5.39 7.61
C ARG A 60 2.60 -4.43 6.94
N PRO A 61 1.28 -4.65 7.03
CA PRO A 61 0.32 -3.64 6.66
C PRO A 61 0.30 -2.53 7.71
N ILE A 62 0.51 -1.28 7.29
CA ILE A 62 0.57 -0.10 8.15
C ILE A 62 -0.60 0.83 7.82
N ALA A 63 -1.11 1.57 8.81
CA ALA A 63 -2.09 2.62 8.56
C ALA A 63 -1.70 3.93 9.25
N GLY A 64 -2.01 5.04 8.60
CA GLY A 64 -1.70 6.34 9.16
C GLY A 64 -2.09 7.50 8.26
N GLY A 65 -1.24 8.52 8.28
CA GLY A 65 -1.42 9.69 7.45
C GLY A 65 -0.63 9.62 6.15
N GLU A 66 -1.13 10.31 5.13
CA GLU A 66 -0.45 10.49 3.85
C GLU A 66 -0.58 11.94 3.37
N VAL A 67 0.49 12.46 2.78
CA VAL A 67 0.45 13.63 1.90
C VAL A 67 0.44 13.13 0.46
N MET A 68 -0.55 13.54 -0.31
CA MET A 68 -0.69 13.22 -1.72
C MET A 68 -0.26 14.42 -2.55
N ASP A 69 0.51 14.19 -3.62
CA ASP A 69 0.81 15.20 -4.64
C ASP A 69 -0.16 15.04 -5.82
N PHE A 70 -1.02 16.04 -6.03
CA PHE A 70 -1.91 16.10 -7.21
C PHE A 70 -1.25 16.84 -8.39
N GLY A 71 -0.01 17.28 -8.24
CA GLY A 71 0.77 18.01 -9.23
C GLY A 71 0.50 19.51 -9.18
N GLY A 72 1.33 20.30 -9.88
CA GLY A 72 1.27 21.76 -9.79
C GLY A 72 1.51 22.32 -8.38
N ARG A 73 2.19 21.55 -7.51
CA ARG A 73 2.36 21.82 -6.06
C ARG A 73 1.06 21.76 -5.25
N ASP A 74 -0.01 21.16 -5.78
CA ASP A 74 -1.24 20.92 -5.03
C ASP A 74 -1.08 19.67 -4.15
N LEU A 75 -0.77 19.91 -2.88
CA LEU A 75 -0.63 18.84 -1.88
C LEU A 75 -1.91 18.71 -1.04
N PHE A 76 -2.32 17.46 -0.82
CA PHE A 76 -3.50 17.12 -0.03
C PHE A 76 -3.15 16.16 1.10
N VAL A 77 -3.67 16.41 2.31
CA VAL A 77 -3.34 15.61 3.49
C VAL A 77 -4.50 14.70 3.89
N LEU A 78 -4.26 13.39 3.84
CA LEU A 78 -5.12 12.36 4.41
C LEU A 78 -4.71 12.09 5.85
N CYS A 79 -5.31 12.81 6.80
CA CYS A 79 -5.14 12.51 8.22
C CYS A 79 -6.38 12.91 9.03
N SER A 80 -7.05 11.93 9.62
CA SER A 80 -8.20 12.16 10.51
C SER A 80 -7.71 12.87 11.78
N PRO A 81 -8.48 13.80 12.38
CA PRO A 81 -8.06 14.45 13.63
C PRO A 81 -7.74 13.44 14.74
N ARG A 82 -6.76 13.77 15.60
CA ARG A 82 -6.28 12.91 16.69
C ARG A 82 -7.40 12.40 17.61
N GLU A 83 -8.35 13.26 17.95
CA GLU A 83 -9.51 12.89 18.78
C GLU A 83 -10.34 11.78 18.12
N ARG A 84 -10.63 11.91 16.82
CA ARG A 84 -11.37 10.88 16.06
C ARG A 84 -10.58 9.57 16.01
N ARG A 85 -9.26 9.62 15.80
CA ARG A 85 -8.41 8.41 15.79
C ARG A 85 -8.47 7.64 17.10
N ARG A 86 -8.37 8.34 18.23
CA ARG A 86 -8.39 7.75 19.58
C ARG A 86 -9.75 7.17 19.98
N ASN A 87 -10.83 7.75 19.47
CA ASN A 87 -12.19 7.37 19.85
C ASN A 87 -12.82 6.35 18.88
N ALA A 88 -12.25 6.17 17.68
CA ALA A 88 -12.72 5.21 16.71
C ALA A 88 -12.58 3.77 17.24
N LYS A 89 -13.61 2.97 16.99
CA LYS A 89 -13.68 1.52 17.28
C LYS A 89 -13.56 0.68 16.02
N HIS A 90 -13.87 1.27 14.85
CA HIS A 90 -13.73 0.62 13.56
C HIS A 90 -13.00 1.55 12.58
N LEU A 91 -12.24 0.94 11.67
CA LEU A 91 -11.49 1.66 10.65
C LEU A 91 -12.40 2.52 9.75
N SER A 92 -13.63 2.08 9.49
CA SER A 92 -14.65 2.81 8.73
C SER A 92 -15.10 4.13 9.38
N GLN A 93 -14.83 4.34 10.67
CA GLN A 93 -15.13 5.59 11.36
C GLN A 93 -14.06 6.67 11.11
N LEU A 94 -12.91 6.30 10.55
CA LEU A 94 -11.88 7.24 10.12
C LEU A 94 -12.21 7.76 8.73
N SER A 95 -12.46 9.06 8.63
CA SER A 95 -12.84 9.70 7.35
C SER A 95 -11.66 9.97 6.43
N ARG A 96 -10.44 9.99 6.97
CA ARG A 96 -9.18 10.31 6.26
C ARG A 96 -8.06 9.50 6.88
N TYR A 97 -7.60 8.47 6.20
CA TYR A 97 -6.44 7.68 6.57
C TYR A 97 -5.96 6.98 5.30
N HIS A 98 -4.74 6.48 5.35
CA HIS A 98 -4.18 5.66 4.29
C HIS A 98 -3.57 4.39 4.83
N CYS A 99 -3.46 3.35 3.99
CA CYS A 99 -2.79 2.11 4.33
C CYS A 99 -1.79 1.73 3.24
N TRP A 100 -0.62 1.28 3.67
CA TRP A 100 0.47 0.82 2.81
C TRP A 100 1.14 -0.39 3.47
N ILE A 101 2.21 -0.91 2.86
CA ILE A 101 2.97 -2.05 3.37
C ILE A 101 4.42 -1.61 3.58
N GLU A 102 5.03 -2.10 4.66
CA GLU A 102 6.45 -1.96 4.93
C GLU A 102 7.10 -3.33 5.17
N ALA A 103 8.32 -3.52 4.67
CA ALA A 103 9.16 -4.67 5.00
C ALA A 103 10.59 -4.24 5.27
N GLU A 104 11.19 -4.75 6.34
CA GLU A 104 12.59 -4.51 6.68
C GLU A 104 13.47 -5.60 6.05
N HIS A 105 14.46 -5.19 5.27
CA HIS A 105 15.39 -6.08 4.59
C HIS A 105 16.80 -5.91 5.14
N ALA A 106 17.35 -6.98 5.71
CA ALA A 106 18.73 -7.02 6.15
C ALA A 106 19.68 -6.87 4.95
N GLN A 107 20.63 -5.94 5.06
CA GLN A 107 21.65 -5.68 4.06
C GLN A 107 22.94 -6.45 4.39
N ALA A 108 23.81 -6.62 3.40
CA ALA A 108 25.07 -7.36 3.56
C ALA A 108 26.05 -6.70 4.55
N ASP A 109 25.93 -5.38 4.75
CA ASP A 109 26.71 -4.59 5.70
C ASP A 109 26.13 -4.59 7.13
N GLY A 110 25.03 -5.33 7.36
CA GLY A 110 24.33 -5.39 8.63
C GLY A 110 23.35 -4.24 8.88
N ALA A 111 23.22 -3.29 7.94
CA ALA A 111 22.14 -2.30 7.97
C ALA A 111 20.79 -2.95 7.65
N SER A 112 19.70 -2.22 7.93
CA SER A 112 18.35 -2.59 7.47
C SER A 112 17.86 -1.51 6.54
N ARG A 113 17.16 -1.91 5.46
CA ARG A 113 16.50 -1.00 4.54
C ARG A 113 15.01 -1.33 4.49
N THR A 114 14.17 -0.30 4.55
CA THR A 114 12.71 -0.46 4.53
C THR A 114 12.19 -0.34 3.11
N GLU A 115 11.51 -1.37 2.64
CA GLU A 115 10.74 -1.37 1.40
C GLU A 115 9.32 -0.86 1.69
N VAL A 116 8.84 0.10 0.91
CA VAL A 116 7.52 0.74 1.03
C VAL A 116 6.70 0.43 -0.21
N ILE A 117 5.51 -0.15 0.00
CA ILE A 117 4.63 -0.61 -1.09
C ILE A 117 3.22 -0.05 -0.90
N ASP A 118 2.68 0.56 -1.94
CA ASP A 118 1.31 1.06 -1.99
C ASP A 118 0.66 0.76 -3.35
N PHE A 119 -0.20 -0.25 -3.36
CA PHE A 119 -0.96 -0.66 -4.54
C PHE A 119 -2.10 0.29 -4.92
N THR A 120 -2.37 1.30 -4.10
CA THR A 120 -3.54 2.17 -4.24
C THR A 120 -3.24 3.55 -4.78
N VAL A 121 -1.99 3.90 -5.06
CA VAL A 121 -1.64 5.16 -5.74
C VAL A 121 -2.32 5.33 -7.11
N ARG A 122 -2.74 4.23 -7.75
CA ARG A 122 -3.63 4.22 -8.93
C ARG A 122 -4.92 5.00 -8.76
N HIS A 123 -5.35 5.19 -7.52
CA HIS A 123 -6.59 5.87 -7.18
C HIS A 123 -6.39 7.34 -6.81
N ASN A 124 -5.17 7.88 -6.85
CA ASN A 124 -4.89 9.26 -6.45
C ASN A 124 -5.70 10.27 -7.25
N HIS A 125 -5.85 10.06 -8.57
CA HIS A 125 -6.69 10.89 -9.42
C HIS A 125 -8.18 10.86 -9.01
N LEU A 126 -8.67 9.74 -8.49
CA LEU A 126 -10.04 9.63 -7.97
C LEU A 126 -10.18 10.42 -6.67
N VAL A 127 -9.18 10.36 -5.77
CA VAL A 127 -9.18 11.17 -4.55
C VAL A 127 -9.21 12.65 -4.88
N ALA A 128 -8.35 13.11 -5.80
CA ALA A 128 -8.32 14.50 -6.28
C ALA A 128 -9.71 14.95 -6.78
N ARG A 129 -10.36 14.11 -7.61
CA ARG A 129 -11.71 14.37 -8.12
C ARG A 129 -12.75 14.48 -7.00
N GLU A 130 -12.75 13.56 -6.03
CA GLU A 130 -13.70 13.57 -4.91
C GLU A 130 -13.53 14.81 -4.00
N VAL A 131 -12.32 15.35 -3.90
CA VAL A 131 -12.06 16.59 -3.13
C VAL A 131 -12.14 17.86 -3.98
N GLY A 132 -12.58 17.74 -5.23
CA GLY A 132 -12.79 18.88 -6.15
C GLY A 132 -11.49 19.56 -6.60
N ARG A 133 -10.38 18.80 -6.70
CA ARG A 133 -9.06 19.30 -7.11
C ARG A 133 -8.60 18.66 -8.42
N PRO A 134 -7.87 19.39 -9.29
CA PRO A 134 -7.31 18.81 -10.50
C PRO A 134 -6.19 17.82 -10.18
N PHE A 135 -6.03 16.80 -11.02
CA PHE A 135 -4.90 15.87 -10.96
C PHE A 135 -4.06 16.05 -12.23
N THR A 136 -2.79 16.39 -12.05
CA THR A 136 -1.86 16.75 -13.14
C THR A 136 -0.58 15.92 -13.15
N ARG A 137 -0.46 14.96 -12.21
CA ARG A 137 0.61 13.96 -12.22
C ARG A 137 0.33 12.90 -13.28
N ALA A 138 1.37 12.21 -13.73
CA ALA A 138 1.22 10.99 -14.50
C ALA A 138 0.52 9.91 -13.65
N ASP A 139 -0.31 9.10 -14.30
CA ASP A 139 -0.93 7.95 -13.65
C ASP A 139 0.13 6.94 -13.20
N GLN A 140 -0.01 6.45 -11.98
CA GLN A 140 0.89 5.47 -11.38
C GLN A 140 0.07 4.27 -10.91
N ARG A 141 0.45 3.05 -11.27
CA ARG A 141 -0.31 1.84 -10.89
C ARG A 141 -0.11 1.47 -9.42
N PHE A 142 1.14 1.51 -8.96
CA PHE A 142 1.53 1.22 -7.61
C PHE A 142 2.81 1.98 -7.27
N LEU A 143 3.08 2.16 -5.99
CA LEU A 143 4.37 2.56 -5.46
C LEU A 143 5.06 1.33 -4.92
N TRP A 144 6.33 1.14 -5.27
CA TRP A 144 7.18 0.10 -4.72
C TRP A 144 8.61 0.61 -4.76
N VAL A 145 9.04 1.14 -3.63
CA VAL A 145 10.30 1.88 -3.51
C VAL A 145 10.95 1.58 -2.18
N TRP A 146 12.20 1.96 -2.03
CA TRP A 146 12.83 1.99 -0.71
C TRP A 146 12.51 3.31 0.00
N GLU A 147 12.44 3.29 1.33
CA GLU A 147 12.10 4.48 2.14
C GLU A 147 13.06 5.66 1.89
N ASP A 148 14.34 5.39 1.64
CA ASP A 148 15.36 6.38 1.28
C ASP A 148 15.26 6.89 -0.17
N GLU A 149 14.37 6.32 -0.99
CA GLU A 149 14.01 6.82 -2.31
C GLU A 149 12.69 7.62 -2.28
N ASP A 150 11.82 7.36 -1.29
CA ASP A 150 10.53 8.05 -1.07
C ASP A 150 10.69 9.38 -0.32
N ILE A 151 11.68 10.19 -0.73
CA ILE A 151 12.03 11.45 -0.04
C ILE A 151 11.19 12.62 -0.57
N VAL A 152 10.70 13.47 0.34
CA VAL A 152 10.06 14.74 -0.03
C VAL A 152 11.09 15.70 -0.63
N ALA A 153 10.82 16.14 -1.86
CA ALA A 153 11.65 17.07 -2.60
C ALA A 153 11.92 18.36 -1.80
N PRO A 154 13.16 18.90 -1.80
CA PRO A 154 13.54 20.06 -0.98
C PRO A 154 12.58 21.24 -1.07
N GLU A 155 12.09 21.56 -2.27
CA GLU A 155 11.17 22.66 -2.55
C GLU A 155 9.77 22.49 -1.95
N LEU A 156 9.42 21.28 -1.51
CA LEU A 156 8.14 20.96 -0.86
C LEU A 156 8.26 20.86 0.66
N ARG A 157 9.46 20.80 1.23
CA ARG A 157 9.66 20.49 2.66
C ARG A 157 9.00 21.50 3.60
N ASP A 158 8.97 22.77 3.19
CA ASP A 158 8.34 23.86 3.95
C ASP A 158 6.84 24.02 3.65
N HIS A 159 6.27 23.16 2.82
CA HIS A 159 4.85 23.22 2.49
C HIS A 159 3.99 22.94 3.75
N PRO A 160 2.90 23.70 3.99
CA PRO A 160 2.05 23.52 5.17
C PRO A 160 1.52 22.09 5.40
N ALA A 161 1.41 21.31 4.31
CA ALA A 161 1.04 19.90 4.36
C ALA A 161 1.97 19.05 5.23
N PHE A 162 3.25 19.42 5.37
CA PHE A 162 4.29 18.70 6.13
C PHE A 162 4.53 19.24 7.54
N SER A 163 3.86 20.35 7.91
CA SER A 163 4.13 21.10 9.14
C SER A 163 4.05 20.30 10.45
N LYS A 164 3.32 19.17 10.48
CA LYS A 164 3.11 18.39 11.71
C LYS A 164 3.96 17.12 11.81
N GLN A 165 4.29 16.52 10.68
CA GLN A 165 4.92 15.19 10.57
C GLN A 165 6.33 15.25 9.98
N GLY A 166 6.79 16.44 9.59
CA GLY A 166 8.04 16.62 8.86
C GLY A 166 7.91 16.23 7.39
N PRO A 167 9.02 16.25 6.63
CA PRO A 167 9.05 16.03 5.19
C PRO A 167 8.93 14.53 4.87
N ARG A 168 7.80 13.91 5.24
CA ARG A 168 7.46 12.51 4.97
C ARG A 168 6.16 12.43 4.20
N TRP A 169 6.13 11.65 3.12
CA TRP A 169 4.91 11.39 2.36
C TRP A 169 3.90 10.59 3.20
N ARG A 170 4.37 9.65 4.02
CA ARG A 170 3.53 8.79 4.87
C ARG A 170 4.08 8.72 6.28
N TRP A 171 3.21 8.52 7.25
CA TRP A 171 3.62 8.29 8.62
C TRP A 171 2.62 7.39 9.33
N GLU A 172 3.15 6.40 10.03
CA GLU A 172 2.35 5.50 10.85
C GLU A 172 1.60 6.28 11.94
N GLU A 173 0.32 5.94 12.14
CA GLU A 173 -0.44 6.35 13.31
C GLU A 173 -0.90 5.11 14.06
N ARG A 174 -0.37 4.90 15.26
CA ARG A 174 -0.64 3.71 16.09
C ARG A 174 -2.11 3.34 16.21
N ASP A 175 -2.98 4.32 16.44
CA ASP A 175 -4.43 4.08 16.56
C ASP A 175 -5.03 3.56 15.24
N CYS A 176 -4.58 4.09 14.10
CA CYS A 176 -4.99 3.61 12.77
C CYS A 176 -4.48 2.19 12.52
N THR A 177 -3.18 1.91 12.77
CA THR A 177 -2.60 0.56 12.58
C THR A 177 -3.30 -0.48 13.46
N ASN A 178 -3.63 -0.12 14.71
CA ASN A 178 -4.40 -1.01 15.59
C ASN A 178 -5.79 -1.33 15.00
N LEU A 179 -6.48 -0.33 14.46
CA LEU A 179 -7.78 -0.51 13.81
C LEU A 179 -7.67 -1.33 12.52
N LEU A 180 -6.57 -1.20 11.76
CA LEU A 180 -6.29 -2.03 10.59
C LEU A 180 -6.13 -3.50 10.98
N HIS A 181 -5.34 -3.79 12.02
CA HIS A 181 -5.18 -5.15 12.52
C HIS A 181 -6.49 -5.72 13.09
N ALA A 182 -7.32 -4.90 13.74
CA ALA A 182 -8.65 -5.33 14.19
C ALA A 182 -9.55 -5.64 12.98
N TYR A 183 -9.54 -4.77 11.97
CA TYR A 183 -10.29 -4.94 10.72
C TYR A 183 -9.93 -6.26 10.00
N GLU A 184 -8.65 -6.60 9.98
CA GLU A 184 -8.14 -7.88 9.49
C GLU A 184 -8.68 -9.08 10.29
N LYS A 185 -8.50 -9.03 11.61
CA LYS A 185 -8.89 -10.13 12.53
C LYS A 185 -10.38 -10.41 12.56
N GLU A 186 -11.22 -9.40 12.33
CA GLU A 186 -12.67 -9.55 12.25
C GLU A 186 -13.14 -10.30 10.99
N ARG A 187 -12.29 -10.39 9.94
CA ARG A 187 -12.69 -10.88 8.61
C ARG A 187 -11.75 -11.95 8.05
N PRO A 188 -11.39 -13.00 8.80
CA PRO A 188 -10.36 -13.95 8.38
C PRO A 188 -10.74 -14.70 7.08
N HIS A 189 -12.00 -15.09 6.93
CA HIS A 189 -12.47 -15.79 5.72
C HIS A 189 -12.43 -14.92 4.46
N TYR A 190 -12.71 -13.62 4.60
CA TYR A 190 -12.62 -12.69 3.47
C TYR A 190 -11.17 -12.57 3.01
N PHE A 191 -10.25 -12.25 3.93
CA PHE A 191 -8.84 -12.08 3.57
C PHE A 191 -8.19 -13.36 3.08
N ASN A 192 -8.51 -14.52 3.67
CA ASN A 192 -8.00 -15.79 3.17
C ASN A 192 -8.47 -16.05 1.73
N ARG A 193 -9.73 -15.74 1.40
CA ARG A 193 -10.24 -15.87 0.04
C ARG A 193 -9.51 -14.94 -0.93
N GLN A 194 -9.32 -13.67 -0.56
CA GLN A 194 -8.62 -12.70 -1.40
C GLN A 194 -7.17 -13.09 -1.67
N VAL A 195 -6.46 -13.55 -0.63
CA VAL A 195 -5.07 -14.02 -0.76
C VAL A 195 -5.01 -15.26 -1.66
N SER A 196 -5.88 -16.25 -1.47
CA SER A 196 -5.94 -17.42 -2.35
C SER A 196 -6.24 -17.03 -3.80
N GLN A 197 -7.16 -16.10 -4.02
CA GLN A 197 -7.48 -15.60 -5.36
C GLN A 197 -6.28 -14.87 -5.99
N ALA A 198 -5.59 -14.01 -5.25
CA ALA A 198 -4.39 -13.34 -5.72
C ALA A 198 -3.28 -14.33 -6.11
N LEU A 199 -3.05 -15.37 -5.30
CA LEU A 199 -2.05 -16.40 -5.60
C LEU A 199 -2.41 -17.21 -6.86
N ASN A 200 -3.69 -17.58 -7.04
CA ASN A 200 -4.14 -18.26 -8.25
C ASN A 200 -3.96 -17.38 -9.49
N LEU A 201 -4.35 -16.10 -9.40
CA LEU A 201 -4.17 -15.14 -10.50
C LEU A 201 -2.69 -14.96 -10.85
N LEU A 202 -1.81 -14.91 -9.85
CA LEU A 202 -0.37 -14.83 -10.06
C LEU A 202 0.17 -16.08 -10.75
N ALA A 203 -0.25 -17.27 -10.32
CA ALA A 203 0.13 -18.54 -10.96
C ALA A 203 -0.31 -18.58 -12.43
N ASP A 204 -1.58 -18.22 -12.70
CA ASP A 204 -2.13 -18.15 -14.06
C ASP A 204 -1.31 -17.19 -14.94
N GLN A 205 -0.90 -16.03 -14.43
CA GLN A 205 -0.09 -15.06 -15.18
C GLN A 205 1.29 -15.60 -15.54
N VAL A 206 1.93 -16.32 -14.62
CA VAL A 206 3.24 -16.94 -14.84
C VAL A 206 3.14 -18.08 -15.85
N GLU A 207 2.12 -18.93 -15.75
CA GLU A 207 1.92 -20.07 -16.65
C GLU A 207 1.55 -19.66 -18.08
N ASN A 208 0.69 -18.64 -18.22
CA ASN A 208 0.24 -18.18 -19.53
C ASN A 208 1.24 -17.26 -20.24
N GLY A 209 2.38 -16.97 -19.61
CA GLY A 209 3.42 -16.11 -20.17
C GLY A 209 2.88 -14.74 -20.57
N GLU A 210 1.92 -14.19 -19.81
CA GLU A 210 1.35 -12.89 -20.15
C GLU A 210 2.50 -11.89 -20.30
N PRO A 211 2.66 -11.26 -21.47
CA PRO A 211 3.74 -10.32 -21.69
C PRO A 211 3.58 -9.21 -20.66
N LEU A 212 4.66 -8.94 -19.91
CA LEU A 212 4.81 -7.75 -19.07
C LEU A 212 4.35 -6.57 -19.91
N ILE A 213 3.13 -6.09 -19.64
CA ILE A 213 2.55 -5.09 -20.52
C ILE A 213 3.34 -3.80 -20.31
N GLN A 214 4.22 -3.50 -21.28
CA GLN A 214 4.92 -2.23 -21.38
C GLN A 214 3.89 -1.17 -21.73
N TYR A 215 3.66 -0.23 -20.79
CA TYR A 215 3.06 1.07 -21.08
C TYR A 215 3.92 2.13 -20.43
#